data_AF-A0A089LD02-F1
#
_entry.id   AF-A0A089LD02-F1
#
_cell.length_a   1.000
_cell.length_b   1.000
_cell.length_c   1.000
_cell.angle_alpha   90.00
_cell.angle_beta   90.00
_cell.angle_gamma   90.00
#
_symmetry.space_group_name_H-M   'P 1'
#
loop_
_entity.id
_entity.type
_entity.pdbx_description
1 polymer ?
#
loop_
_entity_poly.entity_id
_entity_poly.type
_entity_poly.pdbx_seq_one_letter_code
_entity_poly.pdbx_strand_id
1 'polypeptide(L)'
;MLMIEPDMEAFEENYRDALGYHRRAEQFLREKQRLSLVFNVGSVALERYLVALCHLYGIMPLNHNYICLMNAVESVVEVPKELNKEIRSLDFIFGICSLDDYFHGTPKPEDSARVLSMCKKVVQLFDQVKIAALRTAAAM
;
A
#
# COMPACT_ATOMS: atom_id res chain seq x y z
N MET A 1 11.18 -14.39 8.52
CA MET A 1 9.86 -14.05 7.94
C MET A 1 8.98 -15.27 8.03
N LEU A 2 7.75 -15.13 8.53
CA LEU A 2 6.81 -16.25 8.61
C LEU A 2 6.03 -16.30 7.29
N MET A 3 6.18 -17.41 6.56
CA MET A 3 5.34 -17.73 5.42
C MET A 3 4.10 -18.46 5.94
N ILE A 4 2.92 -18.05 5.50
CA ILE A 4 1.64 -18.68 5.74
C ILE A 4 1.04 -19.09 4.39
N GLU A 5 -0.07 -19.82 4.42
CA GLU A 5 -0.83 -20.05 3.19
C GLU A 5 -1.40 -18.72 2.66
N PRO A 6 -1.43 -18.51 1.33
CA PRO A 6 -2.13 -17.36 0.75
C PRO A 6 -3.60 -17.33 1.21
N ASP A 7 -4.03 -16.17 1.68
CA ASP A 7 -5.40 -15.96 2.15
C ASP A 7 -6.18 -15.18 1.09
N MET A 8 -7.00 -15.90 0.33
CA MET A 8 -7.73 -15.28 -0.79
C MET A 8 -8.88 -14.40 -0.35
N GLU A 9 -9.54 -14.70 0.76
CA GLU A 9 -10.60 -13.84 1.27
C GLU A 9 -10.03 -12.50 1.74
N ALA A 10 -8.97 -12.55 2.56
CA ALA A 10 -8.29 -11.35 3.04
C ALA A 10 -7.62 -10.57 1.89
N PHE A 11 -7.07 -11.25 0.88
CA PHE A 11 -6.57 -10.59 -0.33
C PHE A 11 -7.68 -9.81 -1.04
N GLU A 12 -8.83 -10.42 -1.32
CA GLU A 12 -9.94 -9.77 -2.04
C GLU A 12 -10.50 -8.58 -1.28
N GLU A 13 -10.66 -8.70 0.04
CA GLU A 13 -11.12 -7.62 0.90
C GLU A 13 -10.16 -6.42 0.82
N ASN A 14 -8.88 -6.65 1.10
CA ASN A 14 -7.88 -5.58 1.11
C ASN A 14 -7.66 -4.97 -0.28
N TYR A 15 -7.67 -5.80 -1.34
CA TYR A 15 -7.49 -5.31 -2.71
C TYR A 15 -8.68 -4.45 -3.16
N ARG A 16 -9.91 -4.87 -2.83
CA ARG A 16 -11.13 -4.09 -3.12
C ARG A 16 -11.14 -2.76 -2.35
N ASP A 17 -10.79 -2.79 -1.08
CA ASP A 17 -10.67 -1.59 -0.26
C ASP A 17 -9.62 -0.63 -0.80
N ALA A 18 -8.45 -1.13 -1.16
CA ALA A 18 -7.38 -0.35 -1.77
C ALA A 18 -7.85 0.35 -3.06
N LEU A 19 -8.57 -0.35 -3.93
CA LEU A 19 -9.19 0.23 -5.13
C LEU A 19 -10.25 1.28 -4.79
N GLY A 20 -11.04 1.07 -3.73
CA GLY A 20 -12.02 2.02 -3.23
C GLY A 20 -11.40 3.32 -2.75
N TYR A 21 -10.42 3.23 -1.83
CA TYR A 21 -9.70 4.38 -1.29
C TYR A 21 -8.89 5.10 -2.36
N HIS A 22 -8.23 4.38 -3.28
CA HIS A 22 -7.46 4.99 -4.36
C HIS A 22 -8.37 5.85 -5.25
N ARG A 23 -9.52 5.31 -5.71
CA ARG A 23 -10.49 6.07 -6.50
C ARG A 23 -11.03 7.28 -5.74
N ARG A 24 -11.26 7.14 -4.43
CA ARG A 24 -11.73 8.24 -3.57
C ARG A 24 -10.69 9.35 -3.44
N ALA A 25 -9.42 9.00 -3.26
CA ALA A 25 -8.34 9.98 -3.17
C ALA A 25 -8.17 10.73 -4.50
N GLU A 26 -8.25 10.04 -5.65
CA GLU A 26 -8.25 10.69 -6.96
C GLU A 26 -9.47 11.61 -7.16
N GLN A 27 -10.65 11.21 -6.68
CA GLN A 27 -11.84 12.07 -6.69
C GLN A 27 -11.62 13.34 -5.87
N PHE A 28 -11.11 13.22 -4.64
CA PHE A 28 -10.81 14.36 -3.78
C PHE A 28 -9.80 15.32 -4.40
N LEU A 29 -8.81 14.81 -5.13
CA LEU A 29 -7.88 15.65 -5.88
C LEU A 29 -8.60 16.43 -7.00
N ARG A 30 -9.47 15.77 -7.78
CA ARG A 30 -10.26 16.43 -8.85
C ARG A 30 -11.21 17.49 -8.30
N GLU A 31 -11.81 17.23 -7.15
CA GLU A 31 -12.72 18.15 -6.45
C GLU A 31 -12.00 19.27 -5.68
N LYS A 32 -10.66 19.31 -5.74
CA LYS A 32 -9.82 20.31 -5.04
C LYS A 32 -10.07 20.31 -3.52
N GLN A 33 -10.30 19.14 -2.94
CA GLN A 33 -10.36 18.97 -1.49
C GLN A 33 -8.99 19.24 -0.84
N ARG A 34 -8.96 19.32 0.49
CA ARG A 34 -7.71 19.53 1.25
C ARG A 34 -6.65 18.48 0.87
N LEU A 35 -5.43 18.93 0.56
CA LEU A 35 -4.34 18.05 0.14
C LEU A 35 -3.95 17.02 1.21
N SER A 36 -4.10 17.37 2.48
CA SER A 36 -3.93 16.42 3.60
C SER A 36 -4.97 15.29 3.57
N LEU A 37 -6.20 15.56 3.13
CA LEU A 37 -7.22 14.53 2.96
C LEU A 37 -6.88 13.60 1.80
N VAL A 38 -6.45 14.15 0.66
CA VAL A 38 -5.98 13.36 -0.49
C VAL A 38 -4.81 12.47 -0.08
N PHE A 39 -3.82 13.05 0.62
CA PHE A 39 -2.65 12.33 1.10
C PHE A 39 -3.02 11.18 2.05
N ASN A 40 -3.85 11.45 3.05
CA ASN A 40 -4.24 10.44 4.04
C ASN A 40 -5.02 9.28 3.40
N VAL A 41 -6.02 9.59 2.55
CA VAL A 41 -6.81 8.53 1.89
C VAL A 41 -5.99 7.77 0.86
N GLY A 42 -5.09 8.45 0.13
CA GLY A 42 -4.13 7.80 -0.76
C GLY A 42 -3.17 6.87 -0.01
N SER A 43 -2.75 7.26 1.20
CA SER A 43 -1.88 6.46 2.06
C SER A 43 -2.59 5.20 2.57
N VAL A 44 -3.86 5.31 3.02
CA VAL A 44 -4.67 4.13 3.37
C VAL A 44 -4.83 3.20 2.17
N ALA A 45 -5.05 3.73 0.96
CA ALA A 45 -5.10 2.92 -0.25
C ALA A 45 -3.79 2.14 -0.48
N LEU A 46 -2.66 2.83 -0.33
CA LEU A 46 -1.32 2.26 -0.51
C LEU A 46 -1.05 1.15 0.51
N GLU A 47 -1.32 1.38 1.79
CA GLU A 47 -1.22 0.38 2.85
C GLU A 47 -2.04 -0.87 2.51
N ARG A 48 -3.31 -0.69 2.11
CA ARG A 48 -4.19 -1.80 1.75
C ARG A 48 -3.71 -2.58 0.52
N TYR A 49 -3.09 -1.93 -0.47
CA TYR A 49 -2.45 -2.66 -1.56
C TYR A 49 -1.28 -3.53 -1.07
N LEU A 50 -0.44 -3.00 -0.18
CA LEU A 50 0.71 -3.75 0.34
C LEU A 50 0.25 -4.93 1.22
N VAL A 51 -0.77 -4.73 2.06
CA VAL A 51 -1.41 -5.81 2.83
C VAL A 51 -2.03 -6.86 1.90
N ALA A 52 -2.69 -6.44 0.82
CA ALA A 52 -3.21 -7.38 -0.18
C ALA A 52 -2.08 -8.19 -0.84
N LEU A 53 -0.96 -7.57 -1.22
CA LEU A 53 0.22 -8.31 -1.71
C LEU A 53 0.72 -9.31 -0.66
N CYS A 54 0.72 -8.94 0.61
CA CYS A 54 1.11 -9.85 1.67
C CYS A 54 0.21 -11.11 1.72
N HIS A 55 -1.10 -10.93 1.68
CA HIS A 55 -2.06 -12.05 1.65
C HIS A 55 -1.95 -12.88 0.36
N LEU A 56 -1.77 -12.25 -0.79
CA LEU A 56 -1.63 -12.93 -2.08
C LEU A 56 -0.44 -13.89 -2.12
N TYR A 57 0.66 -13.53 -1.46
CA TYR A 57 1.88 -14.33 -1.41
C TYR A 57 2.04 -15.14 -0.11
N GLY A 58 1.08 -15.06 0.81
CA GLY A 58 1.15 -15.78 2.09
C GLY A 58 2.34 -15.31 2.94
N ILE A 59 2.58 -14.01 3.01
CA ILE A 59 3.64 -13.42 3.84
C ILE A 59 3.03 -12.55 4.93
N MET A 60 3.58 -12.65 6.14
CA MET A 60 3.12 -11.83 7.27
C MET A 60 4.11 -10.69 7.55
N PRO A 61 3.70 -9.42 7.40
CA PRO A 61 4.52 -8.29 7.83
C PRO A 61 4.56 -8.24 9.36
N LEU A 62 5.65 -7.69 9.92
CA LEU A 62 5.79 -7.53 11.37
C LEU A 62 4.87 -6.44 11.95
N ASN A 63 4.51 -5.46 11.12
CA ASN A 63 3.63 -4.33 11.42
C ASN A 63 3.12 -3.73 10.11
N HIS A 64 2.10 -2.87 10.15
CA HIS A 64 1.51 -2.20 8.99
C HIS A 64 2.08 -0.80 8.72
N ASN A 65 3.26 -0.48 9.27
CA ASN A 65 4.03 0.66 8.78
C ASN A 65 4.68 0.32 7.42
N TYR A 66 5.04 1.34 6.65
CA TYR A 66 5.49 1.14 5.26
C TYR A 66 6.82 0.41 5.17
N ILE A 67 7.74 0.60 6.13
CA ILE A 67 9.01 -0.13 6.17
C ILE A 67 8.78 -1.62 6.38
N CYS A 68 7.94 -2.01 7.33
CA CYS A 68 7.62 -3.42 7.60
C CYS A 68 6.87 -4.07 6.44
N LEU A 69 5.91 -3.36 5.83
CA LEU A 69 5.19 -3.83 4.65
C LEU A 69 6.13 -4.03 3.47
N MET A 70 7.02 -3.06 3.19
CA MET A 70 7.96 -3.19 2.08
C MET A 70 9.02 -4.28 2.31
N ASN A 71 9.48 -4.49 3.55
CA ASN A 71 10.37 -5.61 3.88
C ASN A 71 9.72 -6.96 3.55
N ALA A 72 8.41 -7.09 3.80
CA ALA A 72 7.68 -8.30 3.48
C ALA A 72 7.50 -8.42 1.96
N VAL A 73 6.93 -7.40 1.30
CA VAL A 73 6.61 -7.43 -0.13
C VAL A 73 7.84 -7.65 -1.01
N GLU A 74 8.96 -6.96 -0.75
CA GLU A 74 10.17 -7.06 -1.59
C GLU A 74 10.84 -8.44 -1.55
N SER A 75 10.49 -9.27 -0.57
CA SER A 75 11.03 -10.63 -0.44
C SER A 75 10.37 -11.64 -1.39
N VAL A 76 9.19 -11.31 -1.94
CA VAL A 76 8.39 -12.19 -2.81
C VAL A 76 7.97 -11.52 -4.12
N VAL A 77 8.07 -10.19 -4.22
CA VAL A 77 7.78 -9.40 -5.43
C VAL A 77 9.00 -8.56 -5.79
N GLU A 78 9.36 -8.55 -7.07
CA GLU A 78 10.37 -7.61 -7.56
C GLU A 78 9.79 -6.18 -7.59
N VAL A 79 10.31 -5.32 -6.72
CA VAL A 79 9.87 -3.92 -6.62
C VAL A 79 10.96 -2.99 -7.15
N PRO A 80 10.65 -2.05 -8.06
CA PRO A 80 11.61 -1.03 -8.48
C PRO A 80 12.22 -0.29 -7.28
N LYS A 81 13.54 -0.12 -7.27
CA LYS A 81 14.29 0.44 -6.12
C LYS A 81 13.79 1.83 -5.73
N GLU A 82 13.45 2.66 -6.70
CA GLU A 82 12.94 4.00 -6.51
C GLU A 82 11.56 3.98 -5.83
N LEU A 83 10.65 3.11 -6.30
CA LEU A 83 9.32 2.95 -5.69
C LEU A 83 9.45 2.45 -4.24
N ASN A 84 10.33 1.47 -4.02
CA ASN A 84 10.60 0.93 -2.70
C ASN A 84 11.07 2.02 -1.73
N LYS A 85 12.06 2.82 -2.14
CA LYS A 85 12.57 3.96 -1.38
C LYS A 85 11.49 5.02 -1.12
N GLU A 86 10.66 5.35 -2.12
CA GLU A 86 9.56 6.31 -1.99
C GLU A 86 8.54 5.86 -0.94
N ILE A 87 8.10 4.60 -0.99
CA ILE A 87 7.10 4.05 -0.06
C ILE A 87 7.65 4.04 1.37
N ARG A 88 8.87 3.56 1.58
CA ARG A 88 9.52 3.57 2.91
C ARG A 88 9.68 4.97 3.48
N SER A 89 9.83 5.98 2.62
CA SER A 89 9.97 7.36 3.08
C SER A 89 8.71 7.90 3.78
N LEU A 90 7.55 7.27 3.57
CA LEU A 90 6.29 7.68 4.19
C LEU A 90 6.29 7.53 5.71
N ASP A 91 6.98 6.53 6.27
CA ASP A 91 7.04 6.36 7.73
C ASP A 91 7.67 7.57 8.44
N PHE A 92 8.62 8.23 7.78
CA PHE A 92 9.22 9.48 8.28
C PHE A 92 8.24 10.66 8.19
N ILE A 93 7.39 10.70 7.14
CA ILE A 93 6.38 11.75 6.97
C ILE A 93 5.28 11.62 8.02
N PHE A 94 4.87 10.40 8.34
CA PHE A 94 3.89 10.13 9.38
C PHE A 94 4.44 10.25 10.81
N GLY A 95 5.76 10.40 10.97
CA GLY A 95 6.40 10.47 12.29
C GLY A 95 6.27 9.17 13.10
N ILE A 96 6.03 8.02 12.45
CA ILE A 96 5.78 6.73 13.11
C ILE A 96 7.08 6.18 13.76
N CYS A 97 8.25 6.68 13.33
CA CYS A 97 9.56 6.15 13.72
C CYS A 97 10.37 7.01 14.72
N SER A 98 9.81 8.04 15.35
CA SER A 98 10.50 8.76 16.44
C SER A 98 9.53 9.23 17.52
N LEU A 99 9.71 8.70 18.74
CA LEU A 99 9.05 9.22 19.95
C LEU A 99 9.68 10.55 20.43
N ASP A 100 10.94 10.79 20.06
CA ASP A 100 11.70 11.95 20.52
C ASP A 100 11.56 13.17 19.58
N ASP A 101 11.23 12.94 18.30
CA ASP A 101 11.08 13.97 17.26
C ASP A 101 9.74 13.79 16.51
N TYR A 102 8.62 13.86 17.22
CA TYR A 102 7.29 13.89 16.59
C TYR A 102 7.15 15.16 15.72
N PHE A 103 7.43 15.02 14.42
CA PHE A 103 7.25 16.08 13.44
C PHE A 103 6.01 15.80 12.58
N HIS A 104 4.89 16.42 12.92
CA HIS A 104 3.72 16.45 12.05
C HIS A 104 3.90 17.55 11.00
N GLY A 105 4.73 17.27 9.99
CA GLY A 105 4.79 18.12 8.81
C GLY A 105 3.42 18.14 8.13
N THR A 106 2.85 19.31 7.84
CA THR A 106 1.67 19.36 6.96
C THR A 106 2.08 18.83 5.60
N PRO A 107 1.42 17.78 5.05
CA PRO A 107 1.77 17.25 3.74
C PRO A 107 1.80 18.36 2.70
N LYS A 108 2.91 18.47 1.97
CA LYS A 108 3.03 19.43 0.86
C LYS A 108 2.13 18.96 -0.29
N PRO A 109 1.75 19.87 -1.21
CA PRO A 109 1.01 19.47 -2.41
C PRO A 109 1.65 18.30 -3.16
N GLU A 110 2.98 18.29 -3.24
CA GLU A 110 3.78 17.24 -3.86
C GLU A 110 3.58 15.86 -3.20
N ASP A 111 3.35 15.81 -1.89
CA ASP A 111 3.15 14.54 -1.16
C ASP A 111 1.85 13.84 -1.57
N SER A 112 0.78 14.62 -1.80
CA SER A 112 -0.51 14.09 -2.25
C SER A 112 -0.44 13.53 -3.68
N ALA A 113 0.29 14.19 -4.58
CA ALA A 113 0.51 13.69 -5.94
C ALA A 113 1.40 12.45 -5.92
N ARG A 114 2.43 12.45 -5.06
CA ARG A 114 3.37 11.34 -4.92
C ARG A 114 2.70 10.08 -4.41
N VAL A 115 1.82 10.16 -3.40
CA VAL A 115 1.12 8.96 -2.90
C VAL A 115 0.20 8.33 -3.95
N LEU A 116 -0.52 9.14 -4.74
CA LEU A 116 -1.34 8.62 -5.84
C LEU A 116 -0.48 7.99 -6.94
N SER A 117 0.69 8.56 -7.22
CA SER A 117 1.66 7.94 -8.15
C SER A 117 2.14 6.59 -7.62
N MET A 118 2.47 6.49 -6.33
CA MET A 118 2.85 5.22 -5.70
C MET A 118 1.73 4.18 -5.79
N CYS A 119 0.47 4.54 -5.49
CA CYS A 119 -0.67 3.64 -5.67
C CYS A 119 -0.77 3.10 -7.10
N LYS A 120 -0.60 3.96 -8.12
CA LYS A 120 -0.62 3.54 -9.53
C LYS A 120 0.51 2.56 -9.85
N LYS A 121 1.71 2.81 -9.34
CA LYS A 121 2.87 1.93 -9.54
C LYS A 121 2.70 0.59 -8.80
N VAL A 122 2.19 0.59 -7.57
CA VAL A 122 1.95 -0.64 -6.78
C VAL A 122 0.88 -1.52 -7.41
N VAL A 123 -0.17 -0.95 -8.01
CA VAL A 123 -1.17 -1.73 -8.77
C VAL A 123 -0.51 -2.56 -9.89
N GLN A 124 0.59 -2.08 -10.49
CA GLN A 124 1.32 -2.82 -11.53
C GLN A 124 2.13 -4.01 -10.98
N LEU A 125 2.30 -4.13 -9.66
CA LEU A 125 3.02 -5.23 -9.03
C LEU A 125 2.15 -6.49 -8.84
N PHE A 126 0.84 -6.38 -9.02
CA PHE A 126 -0.07 -7.51 -8.85
C PHE A 126 -0.01 -8.45 -10.06
N ASP A 127 0.48 -9.67 -9.83
CA ASP A 127 0.48 -10.75 -10.81
C ASP A 127 -0.96 -11.26 -11.05
N GLN A 128 -1.53 -10.89 -12.19
CA GLN A 128 -2.89 -11.26 -12.58
C GLN A 128 -3.04 -12.76 -12.83
N VAL A 129 -1.98 -13.46 -13.23
CA VAL A 129 -2.00 -14.92 -13.44
C VAL A 129 -2.11 -15.62 -12.09
N LYS A 130 -1.31 -15.21 -11.10
CA LYS A 130 -1.40 -15.75 -9.73
C LYS A 130 -2.76 -15.49 -9.09
N ILE A 131 -3.29 -14.27 -9.23
CA ILE A 131 -4.62 -13.92 -8.73
C ILE A 131 -5.69 -14.83 -9.35
N ALA A 132 -5.66 -15.01 -10.68
CA ALA A 132 -6.63 -15.87 -11.36
C ALA A 132 -6.54 -17.33 -10.88
N ALA A 133 -5.32 -17.87 -10.76
CA ALA A 133 -5.10 -19.24 -10.29
C ALA A 133 -5.65 -19.47 -8.88
N LEU A 134 -5.38 -18.55 -7.94
CA LEU A 134 -5.84 -18.68 -6.57
C LEU A 134 -7.35 -18.45 -6.43
N ARG A 135 -7.95 -17.56 -7.24
CA ARG A 135 -9.42 -17.40 -7.32
C ARG A 135 -10.09 -18.69 -7.78
N THR A 136 -9.53 -19.36 -8.78
CA THR A 136 -10.06 -20.64 -9.25
C THR A 136 -9.95 -21.71 -8.16
N ALA A 137 -8.81 -21.80 -7.48
CA ALA A 137 -8.62 -22.75 -6.39
C ALA A 137 -9.57 -22.54 -5.21
N ALA A 138 -9.88 -21.28 -4.85
CA ALA A 138 -10.79 -20.94 -3.77
C ALA A 138 -12.29 -21.15 -4.10
N ALA A 139 -12.63 -21.33 -5.38
CA ALA A 139 -13.99 -21.57 -5.85
C ALA A 139 -14.34 -23.06 -6.03
N MET A 140 -13.37 -23.95 -5.82
CA MET A 140 -13.51 -25.41 -5.84
C MET A 140 -13.76 -25.94 -4.42
#